data_AF-A0A529LWI5-F1
#
_entry.id   AF-A0A529LWI5-F1
#
_cell.length_a   1.000
_cell.length_b   1.000
_cell.length_c   1.000
_cell.angle_alpha   90.00
_cell.angle_beta   90.00
_cell.angle_gamma   90.00
#
_symmetry.space_group_name_H-M   'P 1'
#
loop_
_entity.id
_entity.type
_entity.pdbx_description
1 polymer ?
#
loop_
_entity_poly.entity_id
_entity_poly.type
_entity_poly.pdbx_seq_one_letter_code
_entity_poly.pdbx_strand_id
1 'polypeptide(L)'
;YEAIMRAAHAISSYGKAAKDPLAVERNDITARLKALRDSARVEIGSGKARLIVPAGVDDFAGLLEKEPGAAIVAGSTDVGLWVTKHMRDISPAIFIGGLDGLRAISEKDGVITIGAGVTYTEAFETLSKRIPALGPLVDRIGGEQV
;
A
#
# COMPACT_ATOMS: atom_id res chain seq x y z
N TYR A 1 11.87 3.96 26.30
CA TYR A 1 10.64 3.27 25.89
C TYR A 1 9.67 2.99 27.04
N GLU A 2 10.11 2.72 28.27
CA GLU A 2 9.22 2.38 29.40
C GLU A 2 8.07 3.37 29.63
N ALA A 3 8.33 4.67 29.67
CA ALA A 3 7.28 5.68 29.86
C ALA A 3 6.23 5.65 28.72
N ILE A 4 6.65 5.41 27.48
CA ILE A 4 5.77 5.28 26.31
C ILE A 4 4.89 4.03 26.47
N MET A 5 5.46 2.90 26.88
CA MET A 5 4.70 1.66 27.12
C MET A 5 3.67 1.82 28.24
N ARG A 6 4.05 2.48 29.35
CA ARG A 6 3.11 2.78 30.45
C ARG A 6 1.95 3.66 29.97
N ALA A 7 2.23 4.68 29.17
CA ALA A 7 1.20 5.54 28.58
C ALA A 7 0.26 4.75 27.64
N ALA A 8 0.82 3.90 26.76
CA ALA A 8 0.05 3.06 25.86
C ALA A 8 -0.87 2.07 26.61
N HIS A 9 -0.39 1.45 27.68
CA HIS A 9 -1.23 0.60 28.53
C HIS A 9 -2.33 1.39 29.23
N ALA A 10 -2.01 2.54 29.83
CA ALA A 10 -3.00 3.36 30.53
C ALA A 10 -4.13 3.80 29.59
N ILE A 11 -3.80 4.29 28.39
CA ILE A 11 -4.81 4.77 27.44
C ILE A 11 -5.66 3.63 26.86
N SER A 12 -5.14 2.39 26.78
CA SER A 12 -5.91 1.23 26.27
C SER A 12 -7.18 0.91 27.06
N SER A 13 -7.25 1.35 28.32
CA SER A 13 -8.43 1.18 29.20
C SER A 13 -9.30 2.44 29.33
N TYR A 14 -8.89 3.56 28.70
CA TYR A 14 -9.56 4.84 28.85
C TYR A 14 -10.57 5.08 27.72
N GLY A 15 -11.85 5.24 28.10
CA GLY A 15 -12.93 5.45 27.14
C GLY A 15 -13.41 4.16 26.44
N LYS A 16 -14.41 4.30 25.56
CA LYS A 16 -14.86 3.20 24.69
C LYS A 16 -14.42 3.51 23.27
N ALA A 17 -13.73 2.59 22.60
CA ALA A 17 -13.29 2.76 21.21
C ALA A 17 -14.45 3.14 20.27
N ALA A 18 -15.66 2.63 20.53
CA ALA A 18 -16.86 2.97 19.77
C ALA A 18 -17.31 4.45 19.87
N LYS A 19 -16.75 5.23 20.80
CA LYS A 19 -16.99 6.68 20.96
C LYS A 19 -15.82 7.53 20.44
N ASP A 20 -14.84 6.91 19.80
CA ASP A 20 -13.73 7.63 19.16
C ASP A 20 -14.25 8.45 17.97
N PRO A 21 -14.10 9.80 17.98
CA PRO A 21 -14.52 10.64 16.86
C PRO A 21 -13.90 10.22 15.52
N LEU A 22 -12.65 9.72 15.53
CA LEU A 22 -11.99 9.23 14.32
C LEU A 22 -12.65 7.96 13.78
N ALA A 23 -13.09 7.07 14.68
CA ALA A 23 -13.80 5.86 14.30
C ALA A 23 -15.19 6.17 13.73
N VAL A 24 -15.89 7.16 14.28
CA VAL A 24 -17.19 7.61 13.77
C VAL A 24 -17.05 8.24 12.39
N GLU A 25 -16.13 9.19 12.22
CA GLU A 25 -15.94 9.92 10.96
C GLU A 25 -15.41 9.02 9.83
N ARG A 26 -14.66 7.96 10.16
CA ARG A 26 -14.08 7.03 9.18
C ARG A 26 -15.13 6.45 8.22
N ASN A 27 -16.33 6.11 8.69
CA ASN A 27 -17.37 5.53 7.84
C ASN A 27 -17.86 6.53 6.79
N ASP A 28 -18.11 7.78 7.20
CA ASP A 28 -18.59 8.84 6.32
C ASP A 28 -17.53 9.22 5.28
N ILE A 29 -16.28 9.36 5.71
CA ILE A 29 -15.15 9.64 4.81
C ILE A 29 -14.96 8.49 3.82
N THR A 30 -15.04 7.24 4.28
CA THR A 30 -14.93 6.07 3.39
C THR A 30 -16.04 6.07 2.34
N ALA A 31 -17.29 6.37 2.73
CA ALA A 31 -18.41 6.44 1.80
C ALA A 31 -18.20 7.55 0.75
N ARG A 32 -17.76 8.73 1.17
CA ARG A 32 -17.45 9.86 0.27
C ARG A 32 -16.33 9.52 -0.71
N LEU A 33 -15.23 8.91 -0.24
CA LEU A 33 -14.12 8.50 -1.10
C LEU A 33 -14.55 7.43 -2.11
N LYS A 34 -15.38 6.47 -1.70
CA LYS A 34 -15.96 5.47 -2.62
C LYS A 34 -16.82 6.11 -3.70
N ALA A 35 -17.61 7.13 -3.35
CA ALA A 35 -18.46 7.85 -4.30
C ALA A 35 -17.65 8.66 -5.34
N LEU A 36 -16.42 9.06 -5.02
CA LEU A 36 -15.51 9.74 -5.95
C LEU A 36 -14.79 8.78 -6.90
N ARG A 37 -14.85 7.46 -6.68
CA ARG A 37 -14.13 6.48 -7.49
C ARG A 37 -14.92 6.20 -8.78
N ASP A 38 -14.56 6.91 -9.83
CA ASP A 38 -15.11 6.73 -11.19
C ASP A 38 -14.37 5.66 -12.02
N SER A 39 -13.30 5.08 -11.46
CA SER A 39 -12.40 4.12 -12.14
C SER A 39 -11.75 4.69 -13.39
N ALA A 40 -11.63 6.01 -13.50
CA ALA A 40 -10.88 6.65 -14.57
C ALA A 40 -9.38 6.68 -14.23
N ARG A 41 -8.55 6.68 -15.28
CA ARG A 41 -7.12 6.95 -15.14
C ARG A 41 -6.95 8.41 -14.72
N VAL A 42 -6.09 8.65 -13.73
CA VAL A 42 -5.67 10.00 -13.36
C VAL A 42 -4.30 10.28 -13.96
N GLU A 43 -4.16 11.41 -14.63
CA GLU A 43 -2.88 11.88 -15.18
C GLU A 43 -2.72 13.36 -14.83
N ILE A 44 -1.59 13.68 -14.18
CA ILE A 44 -1.26 15.04 -13.76
C ILE A 44 0.09 15.41 -14.36
N GLY A 45 0.16 16.58 -15.01
CA GLY A 45 1.37 17.09 -15.65
C GLY A 45 1.35 16.94 -17.18
N SER A 46 2.52 16.99 -17.80
CA SER A 46 2.66 16.89 -19.26
C SER A 46 4.01 16.32 -19.69
N GLY A 47 4.06 15.72 -20.88
CA GLY A 47 5.30 15.19 -21.46
C GLY A 47 5.97 14.13 -20.58
N LYS A 48 7.23 14.33 -20.18
CA LYS A 48 7.90 13.40 -19.25
C LYS A 48 7.64 13.72 -17.77
N ALA A 49 7.21 14.95 -17.46
CA ALA A 49 6.92 15.39 -16.10
C ALA A 49 5.47 15.06 -15.73
N ARG A 50 5.19 13.76 -15.58
CA ARG A 50 3.85 13.24 -15.31
C ARG A 50 3.78 12.29 -14.13
N LEU A 51 2.66 12.38 -13.42
CA LEU A 51 2.18 11.40 -12.48
C LEU A 51 0.96 10.72 -13.08
N ILE A 52 0.93 9.38 -13.03
CA ILE A 52 -0.12 8.57 -13.62
C ILE A 52 -0.63 7.59 -12.55
N VAL A 53 -1.95 7.52 -12.37
CA VAL A 53 -2.64 6.49 -11.59
C VAL A 53 -3.50 5.69 -12.57
N PRO A 54 -3.15 4.43 -12.87
CA PRO A 54 -3.90 3.63 -13.83
C PRO A 54 -5.33 3.34 -13.33
N ALA A 55 -6.26 3.22 -14.26
CA ALA A 55 -7.65 2.84 -13.98
C ALA A 55 -7.78 1.39 -13.44
N GLY A 56 -6.83 0.53 -13.82
CA GLY A 56 -6.84 -0.91 -13.54
C GLY A 56 -5.56 -1.59 -14.03
N VAL A 57 -5.49 -2.91 -13.87
CA VAL A 57 -4.31 -3.70 -14.25
C VAL A 57 -4.07 -3.74 -15.76
N ASP A 58 -5.13 -3.76 -16.57
CA ASP A 58 -5.02 -3.71 -18.03
C ASP A 58 -4.54 -2.34 -18.51
N ASP A 59 -5.04 -1.28 -17.88
CA ASP A 59 -4.62 0.09 -18.13
C ASP A 59 -3.14 0.30 -17.78
N PHE A 60 -2.72 -0.30 -16.66
CA PHE A 60 -1.32 -0.33 -16.23
C PHE A 60 -0.42 -1.08 -17.22
N ALA A 61 -0.83 -2.26 -17.68
CA ALA A 61 -0.08 -3.01 -18.69
C ALA A 61 0.12 -2.18 -19.97
N GLY A 62 -0.95 -1.56 -20.47
CA GLY A 62 -0.88 -0.70 -21.65
C GLY A 62 -0.04 0.57 -21.45
N LEU A 63 0.06 1.10 -20.22
CA LEU A 63 0.98 2.19 -19.88
C LEU A 63 2.43 1.72 -19.94
N LEU A 64 2.74 0.55 -19.39
CA LEU A 64 4.10 0.03 -19.34
C LEU A 64 4.63 -0.36 -20.74
N GLU A 65 3.76 -0.84 -21.62
CA GLU A 65 4.10 -1.06 -23.03
C GLU A 65 4.49 0.24 -23.75
N LYS A 66 3.78 1.34 -23.47
CA LYS A 66 4.02 2.65 -24.07
C LYS A 66 5.21 3.38 -23.44
N GLU A 67 5.42 3.17 -22.15
CA GLU A 67 6.40 3.89 -21.34
C GLU A 67 7.25 2.91 -20.50
N PRO A 68 8.07 2.05 -21.13
CA PRO A 68 8.83 1.02 -20.43
C PRO A 68 9.88 1.56 -19.45
N GLY A 69 10.21 2.86 -19.55
CA GLY A 69 11.12 3.56 -18.64
C GLY A 69 10.44 4.31 -17.50
N ALA A 70 9.10 4.26 -17.40
CA ALA A 70 8.37 4.93 -16.32
C ALA A 70 8.70 4.29 -14.96
N ALA A 71 8.85 5.12 -13.92
CA ALA A 71 9.07 4.61 -12.57
C ALA A 71 7.75 4.06 -12.01
N ILE A 72 7.72 2.78 -11.64
CA ILE A 72 6.57 2.16 -10.99
C ILE A 72 6.68 2.40 -9.48
N VAL A 73 5.62 2.96 -8.88
CA VAL A 73 5.58 3.33 -7.47
C VAL A 73 4.43 2.62 -6.76
N ALA A 74 4.77 1.70 -5.85
CA ALA A 74 3.80 1.06 -4.95
C ALA A 74 3.74 1.82 -3.60
N GLY A 75 4.30 1.24 -2.52
CA GLY A 75 4.38 1.88 -1.20
C GLY A 75 5.38 3.03 -1.09
N SER A 76 6.21 3.27 -2.11
CA SER A 76 7.23 4.34 -2.16
C SER A 76 8.33 4.25 -1.09
N THR A 77 8.47 3.13 -0.39
CA THR A 77 9.46 2.93 0.67
C THR A 77 10.89 2.92 0.15
N ASP A 78 11.12 2.38 -1.06
CA ASP A 78 12.40 2.46 -1.78
C ASP A 78 12.47 3.65 -2.74
N VAL A 79 11.44 3.85 -3.57
CA VAL A 79 11.41 4.94 -4.58
C VAL A 79 11.51 6.31 -3.90
N GLY A 80 10.92 6.49 -2.72
CA GLY A 80 11.04 7.71 -1.95
C GLY A 80 12.48 8.07 -1.60
N LEU A 81 13.38 7.08 -1.43
CA LEU A 81 14.80 7.33 -1.20
C LEU A 81 15.51 7.85 -2.45
N TRP A 82 15.05 7.47 -3.65
CA TRP A 82 15.60 7.99 -4.90
C TRP A 82 15.41 9.50 -5.00
N VAL A 83 14.23 9.99 -4.60
CA VAL A 83 13.93 11.42 -4.58
C VAL A 83 14.64 12.09 -3.40
N THR A 84 14.44 11.59 -2.18
CA THR A 84 14.85 12.32 -0.95
C THR A 84 16.34 12.23 -0.63
N LYS A 85 17.03 11.16 -1.05
CA LYS A 85 18.44 10.91 -0.75
C LYS A 85 19.34 10.93 -1.97
N HIS A 86 18.84 10.45 -3.11
CA HIS A 86 19.61 10.42 -4.35
C HIS A 86 19.30 11.57 -5.31
N MET A 87 18.32 12.43 -4.98
CA MET A 87 17.90 13.58 -5.79
C MET A 87 17.61 13.20 -7.26
N ARG A 88 17.06 12.00 -7.49
CA ARG A 88 16.75 11.49 -8.81
C ARG A 88 15.38 11.98 -9.26
N ASP A 89 15.29 12.33 -10.54
CA ASP A 89 14.01 12.45 -11.22
C ASP A 89 13.46 11.05 -11.50
N ILE A 90 12.19 10.83 -11.15
CA ILE A 90 11.47 9.57 -11.34
C ILE A 90 10.35 9.70 -12.38
N SER A 91 10.25 10.85 -13.04
CA SER A 91 9.15 11.13 -13.96
C SER A 91 9.40 10.47 -15.33
N PRO A 92 8.38 9.88 -15.98
CA PRO A 92 7.00 9.74 -15.49
C PRO A 92 6.87 8.66 -14.41
N ALA A 93 6.06 8.92 -13.40
CA ALA A 93 5.82 8.01 -12.29
C ALA A 93 4.42 7.40 -12.36
N ILE A 94 4.32 6.07 -12.35
CA ILE A 94 3.07 5.32 -12.38
C ILE A 94 2.80 4.74 -10.98
N PHE A 95 1.75 5.21 -10.32
CA PHE A 95 1.37 4.78 -8.97
C PHE A 95 0.40 3.61 -9.02
N ILE A 96 0.82 2.46 -8.49
CA ILE A 96 0.07 1.20 -8.58
C ILE A 96 -0.58 0.75 -7.27
N GLY A 97 -0.39 1.49 -6.17
CA GLY A 97 -0.91 1.12 -4.84
C GLY A 97 -2.44 1.01 -4.75
N GLY A 98 -3.18 1.64 -5.68
CA GLY A 98 -4.64 1.56 -5.76
C GLY A 98 -5.18 0.42 -6.65
N LEU A 99 -4.32 -0.40 -7.25
CA LEU A 99 -4.75 -1.44 -8.18
C LEU A 99 -5.15 -2.71 -7.43
N ASP A 100 -6.45 -2.84 -7.15
CA ASP A 100 -7.03 -3.99 -6.44
C ASP A 100 -6.70 -5.33 -7.11
N GLY A 101 -6.56 -5.37 -8.44
CA GLY A 101 -6.14 -6.56 -9.19
C GLY A 101 -4.73 -7.07 -8.87
N LEU A 102 -3.90 -6.28 -8.19
CA LEU A 102 -2.58 -6.69 -7.72
C LEU A 102 -2.56 -7.08 -6.23
N ARG A 103 -3.68 -6.99 -5.51
CA ARG A 103 -3.75 -7.16 -4.04
C ARG A 103 -4.43 -8.46 -3.61
N ALA A 104 -4.47 -9.44 -4.50
CA ALA A 104 -5.07 -10.74 -4.22
C ALA A 104 -4.05 -11.72 -3.61
N ILE A 105 -4.52 -12.49 -2.64
CA ILE A 105 -3.85 -13.70 -2.14
C ILE A 105 -4.77 -14.87 -2.44
N SER A 106 -4.26 -15.93 -3.05
CA SER A 106 -5.01 -17.16 -3.28
C SER A 106 -4.18 -18.39 -2.97
N GLU A 107 -4.84 -19.48 -2.59
CA GLU A 107 -4.22 -20.77 -2.37
C GLU A 107 -4.98 -21.83 -3.17
N LYS A 108 -4.27 -22.58 -4.01
CA LYS A 108 -4.84 -23.66 -4.81
C LYS A 108 -3.79 -24.77 -4.99
N ASP A 109 -4.22 -26.01 -4.80
CA ASP A 109 -3.36 -27.21 -4.99
C ASP A 109 -2.02 -27.13 -4.23
N GLY A 110 -2.04 -26.52 -3.04
CA GLY A 110 -0.87 -26.34 -2.18
C GLY A 110 0.07 -25.21 -2.59
N VAL A 111 -0.26 -24.44 -3.64
CA VAL A 111 0.47 -23.28 -4.13
C VAL A 111 -0.22 -22.01 -3.66
N ILE A 112 0.54 -21.11 -3.05
CA ILE A 112 0.08 -19.77 -2.69
C ILE A 112 0.52 -18.80 -3.78
N THR A 113 -0.44 -18.05 -4.31
CA THR A 113 -0.19 -16.94 -5.24
C THR A 113 -0.43 -15.63 -4.50
N ILE A 114 0.56 -14.75 -4.53
CA ILE A 114 0.50 -13.44 -3.88
C ILE A 114 0.67 -12.39 -4.98
N GLY A 115 -0.30 -11.49 -5.10
CA GLY A 115 -0.24 -10.36 -6.02
C GLY A 115 0.85 -9.36 -5.63
N ALA A 116 1.44 -8.70 -6.63
CA ALA A 116 2.57 -7.79 -6.44
C ALA A 116 2.27 -6.54 -5.61
N GLY A 117 0.99 -6.22 -5.40
CA GLY A 117 0.53 -5.09 -4.58
C GLY A 117 0.17 -5.46 -3.14
N VAL A 118 0.25 -6.74 -2.77
CA VAL A 118 -0.01 -7.20 -1.40
C VAL A 118 1.09 -6.70 -0.47
N THR A 119 0.71 -6.10 0.67
CA THR A 119 1.67 -5.63 1.68
C THR A 119 2.18 -6.78 2.55
N TYR A 120 3.30 -6.57 3.24
CA TYR A 120 3.80 -7.55 4.23
C TYR A 120 2.77 -7.84 5.33
N THR A 121 2.08 -6.82 5.83
CA THR A 121 1.00 -6.96 6.82
C THR A 121 -0.15 -7.81 6.30
N GLU A 122 -0.58 -7.61 5.05
CA GLU A 122 -1.65 -8.39 4.42
C GLU A 122 -1.22 -9.86 4.20
N ALA A 123 0.03 -10.10 3.81
CA ALA A 123 0.57 -11.43 3.57
C ALA A 123 0.92 -12.20 4.86
N PHE A 124 1.09 -11.51 5.99
CA PHE A 124 1.70 -12.04 7.20
C PHE A 124 1.05 -13.32 7.70
N GLU A 125 -0.28 -13.33 7.88
CA GLU A 125 -1.00 -14.50 8.42
C GLU A 125 -0.84 -15.71 7.49
N THR A 126 -1.00 -15.49 6.18
CA THR A 126 -0.90 -16.55 5.17
C THR A 126 0.51 -17.14 5.12
N LEU A 127 1.52 -16.28 5.07
CA LEU A 127 2.92 -16.70 5.02
C LEU A 127 3.34 -17.41 6.31
N SER A 128 2.99 -16.87 7.47
CA SER A 128 3.32 -17.45 8.78
C SER A 128 2.68 -18.83 8.96
N LYS A 129 1.44 -19.01 8.48
CA LYS A 129 0.75 -20.30 8.55
C LYS A 129 1.37 -21.35 7.63
N ARG A 130 1.71 -20.97 6.39
CA ARG A 130 2.23 -21.92 5.39
C ARG A 130 3.72 -22.21 5.57
N ILE A 131 4.49 -21.20 5.94
CA ILE A 131 5.94 -21.23 6.08
C ILE A 131 6.27 -20.57 7.42
N PRO A 132 6.23 -21.32 8.55
CA PRO A 132 6.41 -20.76 9.89
C PRO A 132 7.67 -19.92 10.10
N ALA A 133 8.74 -20.22 9.34
CA ALA A 133 9.97 -19.44 9.37
C ALA A 133 9.82 -18.01 8.82
N LEU A 134 8.83 -17.75 7.98
CA LEU A 134 8.59 -16.42 7.41
C LEU A 134 7.90 -15.45 8.39
N GLY A 135 7.14 -15.93 9.39
CA GLY A 135 6.50 -15.04 10.36
C GLY A 135 7.51 -14.17 11.11
N PRO A 136 8.46 -14.76 11.85
CA PRO A 136 9.50 -14.00 12.55
C PRO A 136 10.43 -13.19 11.62
N LEU A 137 10.52 -13.58 10.34
CA LEU A 137 11.27 -12.80 9.35
C LEU A 137 10.52 -11.51 9.01
N VAL A 138 9.22 -11.61 8.68
CA VAL A 138 8.40 -10.46 8.29
C VAL A 138 8.29 -9.46 9.43
N ASP A 139 8.19 -9.90 10.69
CA ASP A 139 8.21 -9.03 11.89
C ASP A 139 9.47 -8.14 12.00
N ARG A 140 10.51 -8.43 11.21
CA ARG A 140 11.81 -7.75 11.23
C ARG A 140 12.14 -7.04 9.92
N ILE A 141 11.23 -7.04 8.95
CA ILE A 141 11.41 -6.28 7.70
C ILE A 141 10.92 -4.85 7.95
N GLY A 142 11.84 -3.89 7.89
CA GLY A 142 11.52 -2.49 8.17
C GLY A 142 11.02 -2.30 9.61
N GLY A 143 9.96 -1.51 9.76
CA GLY A 143 9.13 -1.43 10.96
C GLY A 143 7.66 -1.40 10.54
N GLU A 144 6.72 -1.40 11.49
CA GLU A 144 5.27 -1.48 11.22
C GLU A 144 4.74 -0.42 10.22
N GLN A 145 5.45 0.69 10.05
CA GLN A 145 5.06 1.78 9.15
C GLN A 145 5.48 1.56 7.68
N VAL A 146 6.28 0.54 7.39
CA VAL A 146 6.91 0.26 6.08
C VAL A 146 6.21 -0.91 5.40
#